data_AF-A0A0D0SE41-F1
#
_entry.id   AF-A0A0D0SE41-F1
#
_cell.length_a   1.000
_cell.length_b   1.000
_cell.length_c   1.000
_cell.angle_alpha   90.00
_cell.angle_beta   90.00
_cell.angle_gamma   90.00
#
_symmetry.space_group_name_H-M   'P 1'
#
loop_
_entity.id
_entity.type
_entity.pdbx_description
1 polymer ?
#
loop_
_entity_poly.entity_id
_entity_poly.type
_entity_poly.pdbx_seq_one_letter_code
_entity_poly.pdbx_strand_id
1 'polypeptide(L)'
;MSEKRQDSKRRILKNGESQRSDGRYCYKYLDELGKSHFLYSWKLLPTDKLPKDKKECKSLRELEKELQLKVFKGIDISQKSITVLELAEKHLEQLNVRHNTKKVI
;
A
#
# COMPACT_ATOMS: atom_id res chain seq x y z
N MET A 1 9.12 6.13 -31.26
CA MET A 1 9.68 6.53 -29.95
C MET A 1 8.52 6.69 -28.99
N SER A 2 8.37 5.82 -27.99
CA SER A 2 7.31 6.01 -26.99
C SER A 2 7.72 7.16 -26.08
N GLU A 3 6.91 8.21 -26.04
CA GLU A 3 7.13 9.32 -25.09
C GLU A 3 6.96 8.78 -23.68
N LYS A 4 8.06 8.79 -22.92
CA LYS A 4 8.03 8.43 -21.51
C LYS A 4 7.30 9.53 -20.74
N ARG A 5 6.39 9.15 -19.84
CA ARG A 5 5.72 10.11 -18.96
C ARG A 5 6.75 10.83 -18.10
N GLN A 6 6.60 12.14 -18.00
CA GLN A 6 7.45 12.99 -17.16
C GLN A 6 6.58 13.75 -16.16
N ASP A 7 7.18 14.08 -15.01
CA ASP A 7 6.56 14.99 -14.06
C ASP A 7 6.85 16.46 -14.42
N SER A 8 6.25 17.39 -13.68
CA SER A 8 6.48 18.84 -13.78
C SER A 8 7.95 19.26 -13.62
N LYS A 9 8.79 18.40 -13.04
CA LYS A 9 10.24 18.62 -12.85
C LYS A 9 11.08 17.88 -13.90
N ARG A 10 10.46 17.42 -14.99
CA ARG A 10 11.09 16.65 -16.09
C ARG A 10 11.74 15.33 -15.65
N ARG A 11 11.30 14.75 -14.53
CA ARG A 11 11.71 13.42 -14.08
C ARG A 11 10.87 12.38 -14.80
N ILE A 12 11.51 11.29 -15.21
CA ILE A 12 10.82 10.17 -15.86
C ILE A 12 10.03 9.38 -14.82
N LEU A 13 8.72 9.25 -15.05
CA LEU A 13 7.83 8.41 -14.25
C LEU A 13 7.85 6.96 -14.76
N LYS A 14 7.81 6.00 -13.84
CA LYS A 14 7.71 4.57 -14.16
C LYS A 14 6.25 4.21 -14.50
N ASN A 15 6.07 3.00 -15.01
CA ASN A 15 4.76 2.46 -15.31
C ASN A 15 3.87 2.44 -14.06
N GLY A 16 2.61 2.84 -14.22
CA GLY A 16 1.67 2.99 -13.11
C GLY A 16 1.80 4.30 -12.34
N GLU A 17 2.90 5.05 -12.50
CA GLU A 17 3.06 6.35 -11.84
C GLU A 17 2.47 7.50 -12.66
N SER A 18 1.86 8.45 -11.97
CA SER A 18 1.45 9.73 -12.55
C SER A 18 1.51 10.86 -11.52
N GLN A 19 1.62 12.09 -12.00
CA GLN A 19 1.49 13.28 -11.15
C GLN A 19 0.09 13.87 -11.31
N ARG A 20 -0.57 14.15 -10.18
CA ARG A 20 -1.88 14.80 -10.14
C ARG A 20 -1.75 16.32 -10.27
N SER A 21 -2.85 16.98 -10.59
CA SER A 21 -2.92 18.45 -10.70
C SER A 21 -2.59 19.20 -9.40
N ASP A 22 -2.80 18.57 -8.25
CA ASP A 22 -2.44 19.11 -6.92
C ASP A 22 -0.95 18.94 -6.57
N GLY A 23 -0.16 18.32 -7.46
CA GLY A 23 1.27 18.07 -7.26
C GLY A 23 1.58 16.75 -6.54
N ARG A 24 0.57 16.00 -6.05
CA ARG A 24 0.79 14.66 -5.49
C ARG A 24 1.16 13.67 -6.59
N TYR A 25 2.06 12.76 -6.25
CA TYR A 25 2.33 11.58 -7.06
C TYR A 25 1.35 10.48 -6.71
N CYS A 26 0.93 9.71 -7.70
CA CYS A 26 0.15 8.50 -7.49
C CYS A 26 0.76 7.31 -8.23
N TYR A 27 0.56 6.13 -7.67
CA TYR A 27 0.91 4.86 -8.27
C TYR A 27 -0.35 3.99 -8.33
N LYS A 28 -0.75 3.65 -9.55
CA LYS A 28 -1.85 2.72 -9.82
C LYS A 28 -1.29 1.31 -9.93
N TYR A 29 -1.86 0.37 -9.18
CA TYR A 29 -1.59 -1.06 -9.33
C TYR A 29 -2.89 -1.85 -9.41
N LEU A 30 -2.80 -3.05 -9.98
CA LEU A 30 -3.85 -4.03 -9.96
C LEU A 30 -3.53 -5.06 -8.88
N ASP A 31 -4.53 -5.40 -8.10
CA ASP A 31 -4.46 -6.49 -7.15
C ASP A 31 -4.64 -7.85 -7.84
N GLU A 32 -4.43 -8.94 -7.11
CA GLU A 32 -4.61 -10.32 -7.62
C GLU A 32 -6.03 -10.57 -8.16
N LEU A 33 -7.02 -9.88 -7.59
CA LEU A 33 -8.43 -9.92 -8.01
C LEU A 33 -8.75 -8.97 -9.19
N GLY A 34 -7.75 -8.33 -9.79
CA GLY A 34 -7.93 -7.36 -10.89
C GLY A 34 -8.50 -6.01 -10.45
N LYS A 35 -8.67 -5.78 -9.14
CA LYS A 35 -9.15 -4.49 -8.59
C LYS A 35 -8.05 -3.44 -8.69
N SER A 36 -8.41 -2.23 -9.11
CA SER A 36 -7.47 -1.11 -9.19
C SER A 36 -7.30 -0.43 -7.83
N HIS A 37 -6.05 -0.32 -7.38
CA HIS A 37 -5.67 0.40 -6.17
C HIS A 37 -4.74 1.57 -6.51
N PHE A 38 -4.75 2.58 -5.64
CA PHE A 38 -3.97 3.79 -5.80
C PHE A 38 -3.21 4.12 -4.52
N LEU A 39 -1.89 4.27 -4.64
CA LEU A 39 -1.05 4.88 -3.61
C LEU A 39 -0.83 6.35 -3.93
N TYR A 40 -0.73 7.18 -2.89
CA TYR A 40 -0.52 8.62 -3.04
C TYR A 40 0.63 9.08 -2.14
N SER A 41 1.46 9.99 -2.64
CA SER A 41 2.48 10.67 -1.84
C SER A 41 2.76 12.08 -2.37
N TRP A 42 3.22 12.97 -1.50
CA TRP A 42 3.73 14.29 -1.89
C TRP A 42 5.15 14.22 -2.47
N LYS A 43 5.87 13.12 -2.21
CA LYS A 43 7.27 12.92 -2.57
C LYS A 43 7.37 11.78 -3.60
N LEU A 44 8.13 11.97 -4.67
CA LEU A 44 8.44 10.87 -5.59
C LEU A 44 9.61 10.05 -5.03
N LEU A 45 10.68 10.75 -4.63
CA LEU A 45 11.86 10.17 -3.98
C LEU A 45 11.91 10.52 -2.48
N PRO A 46 12.58 9.72 -1.64
CA PRO A 46 12.72 10.01 -0.20
C PRO A 46 13.46 11.32 0.08
N THR A 47 14.32 11.75 -0.84
CA THR A 47 15.09 12.99 -0.75
C THR A 47 14.29 14.24 -1.12
N ASP A 48 13.06 14.09 -1.65
CA ASP A 48 12.23 15.23 -2.04
C ASP A 48 11.77 16.02 -0.80
N LYS A 49 11.70 17.35 -0.94
CA LYS A 49 11.16 18.24 0.10
C LYS A 49 9.64 18.18 0.13
N LEU A 50 9.06 18.22 1.33
CA LEU A 50 7.63 18.36 1.52
C LEU A 50 7.18 19.81 1.34
N PRO A 51 5.92 20.04 0.89
CA PRO A 51 5.29 21.34 0.98
C PRO A 51 5.15 21.78 2.45
N LYS A 52 5.26 23.08 2.70
CA LYS A 52 5.44 23.70 4.03
C LYS A 52 4.38 23.31 5.08
N ASP A 53 3.18 22.93 4.65
CA ASP A 53 2.03 22.65 5.52
C ASP A 53 1.60 21.18 5.53
N LYS A 54 2.42 20.26 4.99
CA LYS A 54 2.07 18.83 4.89
C LYS A 54 2.81 18.00 5.93
N LYS A 55 2.11 17.00 6.46
CA LYS A 55 2.70 16.00 7.35
C LYS A 55 3.76 15.19 6.62
N GLU A 56 4.82 14.80 7.33
CA GLU A 56 5.84 13.89 6.82
C GLU A 56 5.17 12.61 6.31
N CYS A 57 5.51 12.23 5.08
CA CYS A 57 5.00 11.03 4.46
C CYS A 57 6.11 10.33 3.69
N LYS A 58 6.04 8.99 3.63
CA LYS A 58 6.94 8.19 2.81
C LYS A 58 6.80 8.57 1.34
N SER A 59 7.89 8.45 0.60
CA SER A 59 7.88 8.69 -0.85
C SER A 59 7.10 7.62 -1.60
N LEU A 60 6.62 7.95 -2.79
CA LEU A 60 5.88 7.01 -3.64
C LEU A 60 6.69 5.73 -3.92
N ARG A 61 8.00 5.88 -4.13
CA ARG A 61 8.94 4.76 -4.37
C ARG A 61 9.10 3.84 -3.17
N GLU A 62 9.12 4.41 -1.96
CA GLU A 62 9.18 3.60 -0.74
C GLU A 62 7.87 2.83 -0.54
N LEU A 63 6.73 3.49 -0.79
CA LEU A 63 5.42 2.83 -0.73
C LEU A 63 5.29 1.71 -1.78
N GLU A 64 5.77 1.94 -3.00
CA GLU A 64 5.85 0.92 -4.07
C GLU A 64 6.70 -0.28 -3.63
N LYS A 65 7.87 -0.02 -3.02
CA LYS A 65 8.78 -1.07 -2.54
C LYS A 65 8.17 -1.86 -1.37
N GLU A 66 7.49 -1.18 -0.44
CA GLU A 66 6.78 -1.84 0.66
C GLU A 66 5.64 -2.72 0.15
N LEU A 67 4.91 -2.27 -0.87
CA LEU A 67 3.89 -3.07 -1.54
C LEU A 67 4.51 -4.33 -2.17
N GLN A 68 5.58 -4.18 -2.94
CA GLN A 68 6.30 -5.30 -3.57
C GLN A 68 6.81 -6.30 -2.53
N LEU A 69 7.33 -5.83 -1.40
CA LEU A 69 7.77 -6.69 -0.30
C LEU A 69 6.61 -7.44 0.35
N LYS A 70 5.44 -6.81 0.48
CA LYS A 70 4.24 -7.47 1.01
C LYS A 70 3.74 -8.57 0.07
N VAL A 71 3.66 -8.27 -1.24
CA VAL A 71 3.32 -9.26 -2.28
C VAL A 71 4.32 -10.41 -2.25
N PHE A 72 5.62 -10.12 -2.22
CA PHE A 72 6.67 -11.15 -2.17
C PHE A 72 6.56 -12.05 -0.93
N LYS A 73 6.15 -11.50 0.21
CA LYS A 73 5.91 -12.27 1.44
C LYS A 73 4.59 -13.04 1.44
N GLY A 74 3.78 -12.94 0.38
CA GLY A 74 2.44 -13.55 0.32
C GLY A 74 1.47 -12.95 1.34
N ILE A 75 1.73 -11.71 1.80
CA ILE A 75 0.79 -11.00 2.67
C ILE A 75 -0.30 -10.47 1.76
N ASP A 76 -1.51 -11.00 1.94
CA ASP A 76 -2.69 -10.57 1.20
C ASP A 76 -2.98 -9.09 1.52
N ILE A 77 -2.73 -8.21 0.55
CA ILE A 77 -3.00 -6.77 0.65
C ILE A 77 -4.49 -6.50 0.44
N SER A 78 -5.22 -7.45 -0.15
CA SER A 78 -6.65 -7.39 -0.43
C SER A 78 -7.52 -7.58 0.81
N GLN A 79 -6.98 -8.22 1.85
CA GLN A 79 -7.65 -8.55 3.12
C GLN A 79 -8.01 -7.33 3.96
N LYS A 80 -8.96 -6.52 3.48
CA LYS A 80 -9.71 -5.55 4.27
C LYS A 80 -11.10 -6.05 4.66
N SER A 81 -11.55 -7.17 4.10
CA SER A 81 -12.78 -7.87 4.47
C SER A 81 -12.42 -9.23 5.05
N ILE A 82 -12.23 -9.29 6.35
CA ILE A 82 -12.26 -10.55 7.10
C ILE A 82 -13.73 -10.86 7.42
N THR A 83 -14.15 -12.11 7.28
CA THR A 83 -15.48 -12.52 7.73
C THR A 83 -15.57 -12.49 9.26
N VAL A 84 -16.79 -12.39 9.81
CA VAL A 84 -17.00 -12.40 11.27
C VAL A 84 -16.46 -13.70 11.90
N LEU A 85 -16.55 -14.82 11.17
CA LEU A 85 -16.03 -16.11 11.59
C LEU A 85 -14.49 -16.11 11.67
N GLU A 86 -13.80 -15.71 10.60
CA GLU A 86 -12.33 -15.63 10.58
C GLU A 86 -11.79 -14.64 11.63
N LEU A 87 -12.53 -13.56 11.91
CA LEU A 87 -12.18 -12.63 13.00
C LEU A 87 -12.30 -13.30 14.37
N ALA A 88 -13.37 -14.07 14.59
CA ALA A 88 -13.58 -14.80 15.83
C ALA A 88 -12.51 -15.88 16.02
N GLU A 89 -12.14 -16.60 14.97
CA GLU A 89 -11.05 -17.60 14.99
C GLU A 89 -9.71 -16.96 15.37
N LYS A 90 -9.31 -15.85 14.71
CA LYS A 90 -8.09 -15.11 15.06
C LYS A 90 -8.11 -14.60 16.50
N HIS A 91 -9.28 -14.17 17.01
CA HIS A 91 -9.41 -13.74 18.39
C HIS A 91 -9.20 -14.90 19.37
N LEU A 92 -9.75 -16.08 19.07
CA LEU A 92 -9.57 -17.29 19.88
C LEU A 92 -8.12 -17.80 19.87
N GLU A 93 -7.40 -17.68 18.75
CA GLU A 93 -5.97 -18.04 18.66
C GLU A 93 -5.06 -17.14 19.51
N GLN A 94 -5.40 -15.85 19.62
CA GLN A 94 -4.64 -14.87 20.42
C GLN A 94 -4.93 -14.98 21.92
N LEU A 95 -6.06 -15.59 22.30
CA LEU A 95 -6.42 -15.77 23.70
C LEU A 95 -5.60 -16.89 24.35
N ASN A 96 -4.72 -16.50 25.27
CA ASN A 96 -3.91 -17.45 26.05
C ASN A 96 -4.71 -18.06 27.21
N VAL A 97 -5.81 -18.74 26.87
CA VAL A 97 -6.73 -19.36 27.85
C VAL A 97 -6.22 -20.71 28.35
N ARG A 98 -6.56 -21.03 29.61
CA ARG A 98 -6.28 -22.35 30.19
C ARG A 98 -6.95 -23.46 29.38
N HIS A 99 -6.33 -24.64 29.36
CA HIS A 99 -6.66 -25.76 28.48
C HIS A 99 -8.09 -26.29 28.74
N ASN A 100 -8.55 -26.23 29.99
CA ASN A 100 -9.92 -26.55 30.39
C ASN A 100 -10.98 -25.60 29.77
N THR A 101 -10.60 -24.37 29.45
CA THR A 101 -11.52 -23.34 28.92
C THR A 101 -11.62 -23.36 27.39
N LYS A 102 -10.73 -24.08 26.69
CA LYS A 102 -10.83 -24.29 25.24
C LYS A 102 -11.93 -25.32 24.97
N LYS A 103 -13.13 -24.87 24.62
CA LYS A 103 -14.14 -25.76 24.04
C LYS A 103 -13.70 -26.16 22.64
N VAL A 104 -13.39 -27.43 22.45
CA VAL A 104 -13.27 -28.05 21.13
C VAL A 104 -14.67 -28.03 20.51
N ILE A 105 -14.84 -27.29 19.42
CA ILE A 105 -16.04 -27.34 18.57
C ILE A 105 -15.79 -28.40 17.50
#